data_AF-A0A961HFN1-F1
#
_entry.id   AF-A0A961HFN1-F1
#
_cell.length_a   1.000
_cell.length_b   1.000
_cell.length_c   1.000
_cell.angle_alpha   90.00
_cell.angle_beta   90.00
_cell.angle_gamma   90.00
#
_symmetry.space_group_name_H-M   'P 1'
#
loop_
_entity.id
_entity.type
_entity.pdbx_description
1 polymer ?
#
loop_
_entity_poly.entity_id
_entity_poly.type
_entity_poly.pdbx_seq_one_letter_code
_entity_poly.pdbx_strand_id
1 'polypeptide(L)'
;MSTVGDVTARNVVLGQVRGEAVYIFDLEDVATVIALHRKVGTNVVMDLRLKGVKEPRENDVWLLGAIGPRMVYSNNLDAARRACDRRMVTFAHTAPDCAEIMWNEQNWTLVAMPIASTRAQWDEGLRAVRQFNDLLRVLPPIPAQAAAAQSSRRPAEPGRPQALPTGHTDAPPVLRPQQPRTGTQAPNFQT
;
A
#
# COMPACT_ATOMS: atom_id res chain seq x y z
N MET A 1 33.18 4.05 -16.10
CA MET A 1 31.97 3.31 -16.53
C MET A 1 30.78 4.23 -16.45
N SER A 2 30.12 4.47 -17.57
CA SER A 2 29.09 5.48 -17.81
C SER A 2 27.78 5.20 -17.05
N THR A 3 26.97 6.23 -16.81
CA THR A 3 25.51 6.06 -16.68
C THR A 3 25.03 5.38 -17.97
N VAL A 4 24.14 4.39 -17.87
CA VAL A 4 23.61 3.69 -19.03
C VAL A 4 22.78 4.69 -19.83
N GLY A 5 23.36 5.24 -20.89
CA GLY A 5 22.73 6.21 -21.78
C GLY A 5 22.66 5.61 -23.18
N ASP A 6 21.51 5.77 -23.83
CA ASP A 6 21.19 5.21 -25.16
C ASP A 6 21.21 3.68 -25.25
N VAL A 7 20.43 3.03 -24.37
CA VAL A 7 20.28 1.56 -24.37
C VAL A 7 18.80 1.20 -24.45
N THR A 8 18.45 0.34 -25.40
CA THR A 8 17.09 -0.14 -25.59
C THR A 8 16.80 -1.36 -24.72
N ALA A 9 15.63 -1.39 -24.09
CA ALA A 9 15.15 -2.59 -23.40
C ALA A 9 14.97 -3.75 -24.39
N ARG A 10 15.54 -4.92 -24.07
CA ARG A 10 15.40 -6.16 -24.83
C ARG A 10 14.74 -7.26 -24.01
N ASN A 11 14.34 -8.35 -24.68
CA ASN A 11 13.71 -9.52 -24.04
C ASN A 11 12.56 -9.13 -23.10
N VAL A 12 11.72 -8.20 -23.56
CA VAL A 12 10.71 -7.55 -22.73
C VAL A 12 9.54 -8.50 -22.49
N VAL A 13 9.21 -8.71 -21.21
CA VAL A 13 8.02 -9.40 -20.74
C VAL A 13 7.12 -8.41 -20.02
N LEU A 14 5.86 -8.35 -20.43
CA LEU A 14 4.82 -7.54 -19.81
C LEU A 14 3.84 -8.48 -19.09
N GLY A 15 3.50 -8.16 -17.86
CA GLY A 15 2.59 -8.97 -17.07
C GLY A 15 1.87 -8.18 -15.99
N GLN A 16 1.16 -8.90 -15.12
CA GLN A 16 0.49 -8.34 -13.95
C GLN A 16 0.68 -9.23 -12.72
N VAL A 17 0.80 -8.60 -11.56
CA VAL A 17 0.82 -9.27 -10.25
C VAL A 17 -0.26 -8.63 -9.39
N ARG A 18 -1.30 -9.41 -9.04
CA ARG A 18 -2.43 -8.94 -8.21
C ARG A 18 -3.07 -7.64 -8.74
N GLY A 19 -3.11 -7.47 -10.06
CA GLY A 19 -3.67 -6.30 -10.75
C GLY A 19 -2.70 -5.14 -10.99
N GLU A 20 -1.47 -5.19 -10.47
CA GLU A 20 -0.43 -4.19 -10.75
C GLU A 20 0.45 -4.64 -11.91
N ALA A 21 0.83 -3.73 -12.80
CA ALA A 21 1.70 -4.02 -13.94
C ALA A 21 3.10 -4.48 -13.46
N VAL A 22 3.67 -5.48 -14.13
CA VAL A 22 5.06 -5.89 -13.95
C VAL A 22 5.75 -5.98 -15.31
N TYR A 23 6.95 -5.42 -15.40
CA TYR A 23 7.80 -5.48 -16.58
C TYR A 23 9.09 -6.21 -16.22
N ILE A 24 9.55 -7.10 -17.09
CA ILE A 24 10.87 -7.73 -17.01
C ILE A 24 11.57 -7.42 -18.31
N PHE A 25 12.79 -6.91 -18.26
CA PHE A 25 13.53 -6.57 -19.47
C PHE A 25 15.03 -6.55 -19.20
N ASP A 26 15.77 -6.74 -20.27
CA ASP A 26 17.22 -6.69 -20.26
C ASP A 26 17.70 -5.29 -20.70
N LEU A 27 18.63 -4.74 -19.95
CA LEU A 27 19.52 -3.68 -20.38
C LEU A 27 20.80 -4.34 -20.88
N GLU A 28 21.05 -4.22 -22.19
CA GLU A 28 22.14 -4.92 -22.91
C GLU A 28 23.48 -4.75 -22.18
N ASP A 29 24.14 -5.88 -21.89
CA ASP A 29 25.41 -5.99 -21.15
C ASP A 29 25.44 -5.33 -19.75
N VAL A 30 24.28 -4.96 -19.20
CA VAL A 30 24.17 -4.29 -17.90
C VAL A 30 23.46 -5.19 -16.87
N ALA A 31 22.17 -5.46 -17.06
CA ALA A 31 21.35 -6.14 -16.06
C ALA A 31 20.00 -6.57 -16.62
N THR A 32 19.43 -7.62 -16.03
CA THR A 32 17.99 -7.90 -16.14
C THR A 32 17.27 -7.12 -15.04
N VAL A 33 16.24 -6.36 -15.41
CA VAL A 33 15.46 -5.52 -14.49
C VAL A 33 14.03 -6.04 -14.40
N ILE A 34 13.53 -6.16 -13.18
CA ILE A 34 12.12 -6.42 -12.88
C ILE A 34 11.53 -5.18 -12.25
N ALA A 35 10.53 -4.56 -12.89
CA ALA A 35 9.84 -3.36 -12.43
C ALA A 35 8.38 -3.67 -12.11
N LEU A 36 7.97 -3.44 -10.87
CA LEU A 36 6.60 -3.64 -10.37
C LEU A 36 5.94 -2.29 -10.09
N HIS A 37 4.75 -2.07 -10.65
CA HIS A 37 3.98 -0.87 -10.44
C HIS A 37 3.48 -0.76 -8.98
N ARG A 38 3.51 0.45 -8.45
CA ARG A 38 3.07 0.78 -7.10
C ARG A 38 1.67 1.35 -7.15
N LYS A 39 0.77 0.77 -6.35
CA LYS A 39 -0.59 1.31 -6.17
C LYS A 39 -0.62 2.73 -5.62
N VAL A 40 0.36 3.07 -4.77
CA VAL A 40 0.52 4.40 -4.16
C VAL A 40 1.98 4.82 -4.33
N GLY A 41 2.16 5.95 -5.01
CA GLY A 41 3.47 6.50 -5.29
C GLY A 41 4.03 7.31 -4.12
N THR A 42 5.34 7.53 -4.13
CA THR A 42 6.07 8.27 -3.10
C THR A 42 7.22 9.05 -3.72
N ASN A 43 7.60 10.19 -3.16
CA ASN A 43 8.82 10.90 -3.58
C ASN A 43 10.07 10.44 -2.80
N VAL A 44 9.90 9.51 -1.85
CA VAL A 44 11.03 8.92 -1.12
C VAL A 44 11.60 7.78 -1.94
N VAL A 45 12.89 7.85 -2.22
CA VAL A 45 13.68 6.78 -2.83
C VAL A 45 14.30 5.97 -1.71
N MET A 46 14.09 4.66 -1.74
CA MET A 46 14.86 3.68 -0.98
C MET A 46 15.70 2.90 -1.98
N ASP A 47 17.02 2.84 -1.78
CA ASP A 47 17.94 2.05 -2.59
C ASP A 47 18.70 1.09 -1.66
N LEU A 48 18.58 -0.21 -1.94
CA LEU A 48 19.13 -1.30 -1.17
C LEU A 48 20.02 -2.14 -2.09
N ARG A 49 21.34 -2.07 -1.90
CA ARG A 49 22.34 -2.76 -2.74
C ARG A 49 23.14 -3.77 -1.95
N LEU A 50 23.61 -4.84 -2.60
CA LEU A 50 24.63 -5.70 -2.01
C LEU A 50 25.90 -4.91 -1.66
N LYS A 51 26.56 -5.30 -0.57
CA LYS A 51 27.88 -4.75 -0.21
C LYS A 51 28.88 -5.01 -1.35
N GLY A 52 29.68 -4.01 -1.67
CA GLY A 52 30.65 -4.05 -2.77
C GLY A 52 30.11 -3.58 -4.12
N VAL A 53 28.78 -3.49 -4.28
CA VAL A 53 28.18 -2.76 -5.40
C VAL A 53 28.44 -1.26 -5.19
N LYS A 54 28.77 -0.55 -6.28
CA LYS A 54 29.04 0.89 -6.22
C LYS A 54 27.83 1.65 -5.69
N GLU A 55 28.12 2.66 -4.88
CA GLU A 55 27.11 3.56 -4.32
C GLU A 55 26.31 4.25 -5.45
N PRO A 56 25.05 4.65 -5.19
CA PRO A 56 24.30 5.53 -6.09
C PRO A 56 25.13 6.76 -6.48
N ARG A 57 25.01 7.20 -7.72
CA ARG A 57 25.77 8.36 -8.23
C ARG A 57 25.02 9.67 -8.07
N GLU A 58 23.72 9.55 -7.83
CA GLU A 58 22.78 10.63 -7.63
C GLU A 58 23.18 11.44 -6.38
N ASN A 59 23.28 12.76 -6.53
CA ASN A 59 23.78 13.63 -5.45
C ASN A 59 22.74 13.88 -4.34
N ASP A 60 21.48 13.50 -4.57
CA ASP A 60 20.36 13.69 -3.65
C ASP A 60 20.02 12.42 -2.85
N VAL A 61 20.89 11.41 -2.87
CA VAL A 61 20.73 10.17 -2.10
C VAL A 61 21.91 9.99 -1.16
N TRP A 62 21.63 9.71 0.11
CA TRP A 62 22.65 9.56 1.16
C TRP A 62 22.63 8.17 1.79
N LEU A 63 23.80 7.70 2.24
CA LEU A 63 23.93 6.43 2.96
C LEU A 63 23.20 6.52 4.32
N LEU A 64 22.24 5.62 4.54
CA LEU A 64 21.62 5.42 5.84
C LEU A 64 22.46 4.48 6.72
N GLY A 65 22.96 3.39 6.13
CA GLY A 65 23.77 2.40 6.84
C GLY A 65 23.69 0.99 6.24
N ALA A 66 24.29 0.03 6.93
CA ALA A 66 24.31 -1.37 6.52
C ALA A 66 23.19 -2.18 7.21
N ILE A 67 22.55 -3.07 6.46
CA ILE A 67 21.62 -4.08 6.98
C ILE A 67 22.01 -5.43 6.38
N GLY A 68 22.57 -6.31 7.22
CA GLY A 68 23.05 -7.62 6.78
C GLY A 68 24.10 -7.51 5.65
N PRO A 69 23.90 -8.21 4.51
CA PRO A 69 24.80 -8.15 3.36
C PRO A 69 24.60 -6.92 2.47
N ARG A 70 23.74 -5.96 2.86
CA ARG A 70 23.30 -4.85 2.01
C ARG A 70 23.55 -3.47 2.62
N MET A 71 23.69 -2.48 1.75
CA MET A 71 23.81 -1.05 2.07
C MET A 71 22.51 -0.33 1.68
N VAL A 72 22.03 0.54 2.55
CA VAL A 72 20.78 1.31 2.35
C VAL A 72 21.11 2.77 2.09
N TYR A 73 20.54 3.32 1.03
CA TYR A 73 20.62 4.73 0.68
C TYR A 73 19.20 5.31 0.52
N SER A 74 19.04 6.60 0.78
CA SER A 74 17.77 7.29 0.57
C SER A 74 17.94 8.79 0.40
N ASN A 75 17.02 9.41 -0.34
CA ASN A 75 16.86 10.86 -0.39
C ASN A 75 16.10 11.44 0.82
N ASN A 76 15.61 10.58 1.73
CA ASN A 76 14.98 11.00 2.97
C ASN A 76 15.33 10.00 4.10
N LEU A 77 16.41 10.29 4.83
CA LEU A 77 16.93 9.39 5.86
C LEU A 77 15.94 9.12 6.99
N ASP A 78 15.06 10.06 7.33
CA ASP A 78 14.08 9.87 8.41
C ASP A 78 12.91 8.97 7.99
N ALA A 79 12.44 9.12 6.74
CA ALA A 79 11.48 8.17 6.18
C ALA A 79 12.10 6.77 6.04
N ALA A 80 13.36 6.69 5.59
CA ALA A 80 14.09 5.45 5.45
C ALA A 80 14.28 4.72 6.79
N ARG A 81 14.70 5.42 7.85
CA ARG A 81 14.81 4.86 9.21
C ARG A 81 13.52 4.22 9.69
N ARG A 82 12.37 4.87 9.42
CA ARG A 82 11.05 4.32 9.79
C ARG A 82 10.67 3.10 8.96
N ALA A 83 11.08 3.05 7.69
CA ALA A 83 10.85 1.91 6.82
C ALA A 83 11.77 0.72 7.14
N CYS A 84 12.95 0.96 7.69
CA CYS A 84 13.92 -0.05 8.12
C CYS A 84 13.55 -0.71 9.46
N ASP A 85 12.32 -1.26 9.54
CA ASP A 85 11.86 -2.04 10.68
C ASP A 85 12.45 -3.47 10.69
N ARG A 86 12.05 -4.28 11.68
CA ARG A 86 12.49 -5.69 11.79
C ARG A 86 12.24 -6.50 10.53
N ARG A 87 11.16 -6.23 9.77
CA ARG A 87 10.83 -6.97 8.55
C ARG A 87 11.77 -6.60 7.42
N MET A 88 12.13 -5.32 7.30
CA MET A 88 13.18 -4.88 6.36
C MET A 88 14.53 -5.52 6.69
N VAL A 89 14.88 -5.61 7.98
CA VAL A 89 16.11 -6.29 8.42
C VAL A 89 16.11 -7.76 8.00
N THR A 90 15.05 -8.50 8.33
CA THR A 90 14.92 -9.90 7.91
C THR A 90 15.00 -10.04 6.38
N PHE A 91 14.28 -9.20 5.65
CA PHE A 91 14.28 -9.21 4.19
C PHE A 91 15.68 -9.00 3.61
N ALA A 92 16.44 -8.03 4.10
CA ALA A 92 17.79 -7.76 3.62
C ALA A 92 18.75 -8.96 3.83
N HIS A 93 18.53 -9.76 4.88
CA HIS A 93 19.29 -10.99 5.13
C HIS A 93 18.86 -12.18 4.26
N THR A 94 17.58 -12.27 3.90
CA THR A 94 17.02 -13.43 3.19
C THR A 94 16.83 -13.20 1.70
N ALA A 95 16.87 -11.96 1.23
CA ALA A 95 16.74 -11.64 -0.18
C ALA A 95 17.90 -12.27 -0.97
N PRO A 96 17.60 -12.90 -2.12
CA PRO A 96 18.58 -13.67 -2.87
C PRO A 96 19.70 -12.76 -3.38
N ASP A 97 20.93 -13.28 -3.47
CA ASP A 97 22.08 -12.48 -3.92
C ASP A 97 21.99 -12.09 -5.40
N CYS A 98 21.18 -12.79 -6.20
CA CYS A 98 20.88 -12.38 -7.57
C CYS A 98 20.10 -11.04 -7.64
N ALA A 99 19.43 -10.63 -6.55
CA ALA A 99 18.84 -9.30 -6.42
C ALA A 99 19.91 -8.32 -5.89
N GLU A 100 20.77 -7.86 -6.79
CA GLU A 100 21.97 -7.07 -6.49
C GLU A 100 21.62 -5.65 -6.05
N ILE A 101 20.65 -5.03 -6.72
CA ILE A 101 20.18 -3.66 -6.46
C ILE A 101 18.66 -3.70 -6.44
N MET A 102 18.05 -3.20 -5.37
CA MET A 102 16.61 -3.05 -5.25
C MET A 102 16.31 -1.61 -4.89
N TRP A 103 15.46 -0.94 -5.65
CA TRP A 103 15.11 0.45 -5.36
C TRP A 103 13.67 0.75 -5.71
N ASN A 104 13.20 1.92 -5.31
CA ASN A 104 11.92 2.43 -5.80
C ASN A 104 12.08 3.81 -6.42
N GLU A 105 11.32 4.00 -7.48
CA GLU A 105 10.99 5.30 -8.02
C GLU A 105 9.58 5.69 -7.59
N GLN A 106 9.07 6.79 -8.14
CA GLN A 106 7.80 7.35 -7.73
C GLN A 106 6.66 6.32 -7.74
N ASN A 107 6.41 5.67 -8.87
CA ASN A 107 5.32 4.71 -9.05
C ASN A 107 5.82 3.28 -9.33
N TRP A 108 7.11 3.01 -9.15
CA TRP A 108 7.71 1.72 -9.50
C TRP A 108 8.63 1.24 -8.39
N THR A 109 8.62 -0.06 -8.13
CA THR A 109 9.61 -0.75 -7.31
C THR A 109 10.38 -1.69 -8.22
N LEU A 110 11.71 -1.65 -8.17
CA LEU A 110 12.59 -2.30 -9.14
C LEU A 110 13.58 -3.21 -8.44
N VAL A 111 14.00 -4.25 -9.15
CA VAL A 111 15.14 -5.10 -8.82
C VAL A 111 15.99 -5.24 -10.08
N ALA A 112 17.30 -5.03 -9.95
CA ALA A 112 18.28 -5.36 -10.98
C ALA A 112 19.07 -6.61 -10.57
N MET A 113 19.30 -7.46 -11.56
CA MET A 113 19.92 -8.77 -11.45
C MET A 113 20.95 -8.95 -12.57
N PRO A 114 21.93 -9.86 -12.42
CA PRO A 114 22.88 -10.16 -13.49
C PRO A 114 22.16 -10.53 -14.78
N ILE A 115 22.66 -10.06 -15.93
CA ILE A 115 22.08 -10.39 -17.26
C ILE A 115 22.06 -11.90 -17.56
N ALA A 116 22.97 -12.66 -16.92
CA ALA A 116 23.03 -14.12 -17.01
C ALA A 116 22.03 -14.84 -16.08
N SER A 117 21.08 -14.11 -15.47
CA SER A 117 20.12 -14.70 -14.53
C SER A 117 19.22 -15.73 -15.21
N THR A 118 19.09 -16.89 -14.57
CA THR A 118 18.25 -18.00 -15.02
C THR A 118 16.77 -17.75 -14.71
N ARG A 119 15.88 -18.54 -15.32
CA ARG A 119 14.44 -18.51 -15.02
C ARG A 119 14.12 -18.67 -13.52
N ALA A 120 14.82 -19.57 -12.83
CA ALA A 120 14.62 -19.76 -11.39
C ALA A 120 14.97 -18.49 -10.60
N GLN A 121 16.04 -17.80 -11.00
CA GLN A 121 16.41 -16.50 -10.42
C GLN A 121 15.38 -15.43 -10.77
N TRP A 122 14.76 -15.44 -11.96
CA TRP A 122 13.68 -14.51 -12.28
C TRP A 122 12.46 -14.70 -11.35
N ASP A 123 12.08 -15.93 -11.03
CA ASP A 123 11.02 -16.22 -10.06
C ASP A 123 11.39 -15.72 -8.64
N GLU A 124 12.67 -15.84 -8.27
CA GLU A 124 13.21 -15.26 -7.05
C GLU A 124 13.18 -13.74 -7.04
N GLY A 125 13.59 -13.09 -8.13
CA GLY A 125 13.53 -11.65 -8.32
C GLY A 125 12.09 -11.12 -8.27
N LEU A 126 11.14 -11.83 -8.89
CA LEU A 126 9.72 -11.48 -8.83
C LEU A 126 9.16 -11.58 -7.40
N ARG A 127 9.62 -12.55 -6.61
CA ARG A 127 9.27 -12.65 -5.18
C ARG A 127 9.90 -11.51 -4.39
N ALA A 128 11.18 -11.22 -4.64
CA ALA A 128 11.93 -10.16 -3.96
C ALA A 128 11.32 -8.77 -4.21
N VAL A 129 11.04 -8.41 -5.47
CA VAL A 129 10.46 -7.10 -5.81
C VAL A 129 9.09 -6.90 -5.16
N ARG A 130 8.29 -7.97 -5.06
CA ARG A 130 6.97 -7.91 -4.39
C ARG A 130 7.10 -7.72 -2.88
N GLN A 131 7.98 -8.48 -2.24
CA GLN A 131 8.23 -8.35 -0.80
C GLN A 131 8.79 -6.97 -0.47
N PHE A 132 9.76 -6.49 -1.24
CA PHE A 132 10.31 -5.16 -1.10
C PHE A 132 9.24 -4.09 -1.29
N ASN A 133 8.44 -4.17 -2.35
CA ASN A 133 7.32 -3.27 -2.60
C ASN A 133 6.33 -3.21 -1.43
N ASP A 134 6.01 -4.36 -0.83
CA ASP A 134 5.12 -4.45 0.33
C ASP A 134 5.72 -3.77 1.58
N LEU A 135 7.03 -3.91 1.81
CA LEU A 135 7.74 -3.21 2.89
C LEU A 135 7.72 -1.69 2.68
N LEU A 136 7.86 -1.24 1.44
CA LEU A 136 7.88 0.18 1.07
C LEU A 136 6.50 0.85 1.06
N ARG A 137 5.42 0.16 1.46
CA ARG A 137 4.08 0.77 1.59
C ARG A 137 3.98 1.76 2.75
N VAL A 138 4.95 1.75 3.67
CA VAL A 138 5.02 2.68 4.80
C VAL A 138 5.61 4.04 4.44
N LEU A 139 6.15 4.19 3.22
CA LEU A 139 6.68 5.46 2.73
C LEU A 139 5.56 6.49 2.55
N PRO A 140 5.85 7.78 2.79
CA PRO A 140 4.84 8.82 2.69
C PRO A 140 4.31 8.92 1.24
N PRO A 141 2.99 8.95 1.05
CA PRO A 141 2.41 9.09 -0.29
C PRO A 141 2.68 10.47 -0.86
N ILE A 142 2.60 10.60 -2.19
CA ILE A 142 2.61 11.91 -2.85
C ILE A 142 1.38 12.72 -2.36
N PRO A 143 1.51 14.03 -2.03
CA PRO A 143 0.44 14.81 -1.41
C PRO A 143 -0.92 14.74 -2.14
N ALA A 144 -0.92 14.79 -3.47
CA ALA A 144 -2.14 14.66 -4.28
C ALA A 144 -2.85 13.31 -4.08
N GLN A 145 -2.08 12.21 -4.01
CA GLN A 145 -2.62 10.87 -3.75
C GLN A 145 -3.04 10.70 -2.30
N ALA A 146 -2.35 11.36 -1.36
CA ALA A 146 -2.72 11.39 0.04
C ALA A 146 -4.10 12.04 0.24
N ALA A 147 -4.34 13.17 -0.42
CA ALA A 147 -5.62 13.87 -0.39
C ALA A 147 -6.76 13.03 -1.01
N ALA A 148 -6.51 12.36 -2.14
CA ALA A 148 -7.47 11.44 -2.74
C ALA A 148 -7.82 10.26 -1.81
N ALA A 149 -6.81 9.64 -1.19
CA ALA A 149 -7.02 8.56 -0.23
C ALA A 149 -7.82 9.02 1.01
N GLN A 150 -7.56 10.23 1.52
CA GLN A 150 -8.31 10.82 2.63
C GLN A 150 -9.76 11.14 2.24
N SER A 151 -10.02 11.65 1.03
CA SER A 151 -11.38 11.89 0.54
C SER A 151 -12.21 10.61 0.37
N SER A 152 -11.55 9.49 0.01
CA SER A 152 -12.19 8.17 -0.07
C SER A 152 -12.47 7.55 1.30
N ARG A 153 -11.71 7.95 2.33
CA ARG A 153 -11.97 7.67 3.74
C ARG A 153 -12.78 8.80 4.36
N ARG A 154 -14.00 9.06 3.86
CA ARG A 154 -14.96 9.85 4.64
C ARG A 154 -15.10 9.19 6.01
N PRO A 155 -14.95 9.93 7.12
CA PRO A 155 -15.30 9.40 8.43
C PRO A 155 -16.76 8.96 8.37
N ALA A 156 -17.05 7.73 8.77
CA ALA A 156 -18.41 7.43 9.20
C ALA A 156 -18.65 8.34 10.41
N GLU A 157 -19.50 9.36 10.26
CA GLU A 157 -19.92 10.21 11.36
C GLU A 157 -20.53 9.31 12.45
N PRO A 158 -19.95 9.24 13.67
CA PRO A 158 -20.59 8.55 14.76
C PRO A 158 -21.79 9.41 15.18
N GLY A 159 -23.00 8.98 14.81
CA GLY A 159 -24.22 9.51 15.42
C GLY A 159 -25.26 10.16 14.51
N ARG A 160 -25.36 9.82 13.22
CA ARG A 160 -26.58 10.14 12.46
C ARG A 160 -27.57 8.97 12.52
N PRO A 161 -28.63 9.01 13.35
CA PRO A 161 -29.68 8.01 13.26
C PRO A 161 -30.30 8.06 11.85
N GLN A 162 -30.38 6.89 11.21
CA GLN A 162 -31.11 6.71 9.96
C GLN A 162 -32.57 7.09 10.21
N ALA A 163 -33.03 8.17 9.57
CA ALA A 163 -34.45 8.48 9.55
C ALA A 163 -35.17 7.35 8.82
N LEU A 164 -36.00 6.60 9.53
CA LEU A 164 -36.96 5.68 8.91
C LEU A 164 -37.90 6.48 8.00
N PRO A 165 -38.20 6.01 6.78
CA PRO A 165 -39.20 6.64 5.95
C PRO A 165 -40.59 6.40 6.57
N THR A 166 -41.16 7.46 7.16
CA THR A 166 -42.58 7.48 7.55
C THR A 166 -43.43 7.62 6.30
N GLY A 167 -43.83 6.48 5.73
CA GLY A 167 -44.86 6.38 4.71
C GLY A 167 -46.23 6.22 5.37
N HIS A 168 -47.11 7.16 5.07
CA HIS A 168 -48.49 7.34 5.54
C HIS A 168 -49.31 6.05 5.67
N THR A 169 -49.88 5.82 6.85
CA THR A 169 -50.94 4.83 7.10
C THR A 169 -52.29 5.52 6.91
N ASP A 170 -53.03 5.13 5.87
CA ASP A 170 -54.45 5.46 5.74
C ASP A 170 -55.26 4.20 6.08
N ALA A 171 -55.94 4.20 7.22
CA ALA A 171 -56.88 3.14 7.62
C ALA A 171 -57.95 3.71 8.57
N PRO A 172 -59.25 3.42 8.34
CA PRO A 172 -60.37 4.07 9.03
C PRO A 172 -60.61 3.54 10.46
N PRO A 173 -61.30 4.32 11.33
CA PRO A 173 -61.36 4.04 12.76
C PRO A 173 -62.34 2.91 13.11
N VAL A 174 -61.90 2.02 13.99
CA VAL A 174 -62.71 0.95 14.60
C VAL A 174 -63.45 1.49 15.83
N LEU A 175 -64.78 1.41 15.83
CA LEU A 175 -65.67 1.72 16.96
C LEU A 175 -65.39 0.77 18.15
N ARG A 176 -65.08 1.33 19.33
CA ARG A 176 -64.97 0.58 20.60
C ARG A 176 -66.35 0.41 21.26
N PRO A 177 -66.73 -0.81 21.70
CA PRO A 177 -67.84 -0.96 22.63
C PRO A 177 -67.44 -0.54 24.05
N GLN A 178 -68.30 0.23 24.71
CA GLN A 178 -68.13 0.70 26.09
C GLN A 178 -68.41 -0.41 27.11
N GLN A 179 -67.53 -0.56 28.10
CA GLN A 179 -67.75 -1.38 29.30
C GLN A 179 -68.41 -0.53 30.41
N PRO A 180 -69.42 -1.03 31.15
CA PRO A 180 -70.13 -0.24 32.14
C PRO A 180 -69.28 0.03 33.39
N ARG A 181 -69.28 1.28 33.85
CA ARG A 181 -68.68 1.71 35.12
C ARG A 181 -69.67 1.50 36.26
N THR A 182 -69.28 0.73 37.27
CA THR A 182 -69.91 0.69 38.58
C THR A 182 -69.39 1.81 39.48
N GLY A 183 -70.30 2.50 40.17
CA GLY A 183 -70.02 3.25 41.39
C GLY A 183 -70.29 4.76 41.33
N THR A 184 -71.48 5.18 41.78
CA THR A 184 -71.63 6.47 42.45
C THR A 184 -72.63 6.33 43.59
N GLN A 185 -72.25 6.89 44.73
CA GLN A 185 -72.81 6.72 46.06
C GLN A 185 -73.83 7.82 46.39
N ALA A 186 -74.75 7.48 47.32
CA ALA A 186 -75.45 8.33 48.32
C ALA A 186 -76.85 8.90 47.97
N PRO A 187 -77.69 9.29 48.96
CA PRO A 187 -77.49 9.30 50.42
C PRO A 187 -78.64 8.70 51.28
N ASN A 188 -78.38 8.63 52.59
CA ASN A 188 -79.33 8.40 53.69
C ASN A 188 -80.56 9.33 53.64
N PHE A 189 -81.73 8.84 54.08
CA PHE A 189 -82.50 9.40 55.20
C PHE A 189 -83.56 8.39 55.68
N GLN A 190 -83.73 8.32 57.00
CA GLN A 190 -84.60 7.44 57.78
C GLN A 190 -86.08 7.78 57.61
N THR A 191 -86.98 6.79 57.77
CA THR A 191 -88.00 6.71 58.84
C THR A 191 -88.51 5.27 58.90
#